data_AF-A0AAW2DRD7-F1
#
_entry.id   AF-A0AAW2DRD7-F1
#
_cell.length_a   1.000
_cell.length_b   1.000
_cell.length_c   1.000
_cell.angle_alpha   90.00
_cell.angle_beta   90.00
_cell.angle_gamma   90.00
#
_symmetry.space_group_name_H-M   'P 1'
#
loop_
_entity.id
_entity.type
_entity.pdbx_description
1 polymer ?
#
loop_
_entity_poly.entity_id
_entity_poly.type
_entity_poly.pdbx_seq_one_letter_code
_entity_poly.pdbx_strand_id
1 'polypeptide(L)'
;MASTCPTPTLLKLPYEAINKTCDQEKKSIYAAYISAFEDVPSNNEKALLQAVATQPVSIAIKAYSHDFKFYTSSVFTGECGPI
;
A
#
# COMPACT_ATOMS: atom_id res chain seq x y z
N MET A 1 16.97 -2.44 11.72
CA MET A 1 17.25 -3.50 10.71
C MET A 1 15.91 -4.05 10.27
N ALA A 2 15.39 -3.57 9.14
CA ALA A 2 14.08 -3.99 8.66
C ALA A 2 14.20 -5.38 8.05
N SER A 3 13.61 -6.38 8.70
CA SER A 3 13.48 -7.72 8.15
C SER A 3 12.49 -7.68 6.99
N THR A 4 13.01 -7.59 5.77
CA THR A 4 12.32 -7.79 4.51
C THR A 4 11.73 -9.19 4.48
N CYS A 5 10.43 -9.29 4.74
CA CYS A 5 9.71 -10.56 4.63
C CYS A 5 9.42 -10.81 3.14
N PRO A 6 9.86 -11.94 2.58
CA PRO A 6 9.58 -12.25 1.19
C PRO A 6 8.07 -12.45 0.97
N THR A 7 7.58 -11.99 -0.18
CA THR A 7 6.15 -12.01 -0.50
C THR A 7 5.77 -13.34 -1.16
N PRO A 8 4.83 -14.11 -0.58
CA PRO A 8 4.42 -15.37 -1.18
C PRO A 8 3.50 -15.15 -2.39
N THR A 9 3.46 -16.12 -3.31
CA THR A 9 2.61 -16.04 -4.51
C THR A 9 1.12 -16.13 -4.15
N LEU A 10 0.31 -15.15 -4.59
CA LEU A 10 -1.12 -15.09 -4.31
C LEU A 10 -1.90 -16.33 -4.79
N LEU A 11 -1.41 -17.04 -5.82
CA LEU A 11 -2.03 -18.27 -6.32
C LEU A 11 -2.05 -19.44 -5.30
N LYS A 12 -1.25 -19.37 -4.23
CA LYS A 12 -1.14 -20.43 -3.21
C LYS A 12 -1.66 -20.01 -1.83
N LEU A 13 -2.12 -18.77 -1.69
CA LEU A 13 -2.63 -18.16 -0.45
C LEU A 13 -3.83 -17.27 -0.78
N PRO A 14 -5.04 -17.85 -0.90
CA PRO A 14 -6.24 -17.04 -1.12
C PRO A 14 -6.47 -16.08 0.05
N TYR A 15 -7.00 -14.89 -0.25
CA TYR A 15 -7.35 -13.90 0.76
C TYR A 15 -8.64 -14.28 1.46
N GLU A 16 -8.62 -14.36 2.80
CA GLU A 16 -9.75 -14.84 3.60
C GLU A 16 -10.39 -13.74 4.47
N ALA A 17 -9.90 -12.49 4.38
CA ALA A 17 -10.40 -11.34 5.15
C ALA A 17 -10.44 -11.54 6.68
N ILE A 18 -9.63 -12.45 7.22
CA ILE A 18 -9.48 -12.70 8.67
C ILE A 18 -8.01 -12.76 9.05
N ASN A 19 -7.67 -12.23 10.22
CA ASN A 19 -6.30 -12.28 10.73
C ASN A 19 -6.02 -13.66 11.33
N LYS A 20 -5.26 -14.49 10.61
CA LYS A 20 -4.81 -15.82 11.05
C LYS A 20 -3.35 -15.79 11.47
N THR A 21 -2.93 -16.83 12.18
CA THR A 21 -1.52 -17.09 12.42
C THR A 21 -0.77 -17.30 11.09
N CYS A 22 0.44 -16.78 11.00
CA CYS A 22 1.29 -16.93 9.82
C CYS A 22 1.64 -18.42 9.57
N ASP A 23 1.22 -18.93 8.41
CA ASP A 23 1.56 -20.27 7.93
C ASP A 23 3.02 -20.30 7.46
N GLN A 24 3.87 -20.97 8.23
CA GLN A 24 5.32 -21.03 7.96
C GLN A 24 5.66 -21.88 6.74
N GLU A 25 4.87 -22.90 6.40
CA GLU A 25 5.11 -23.73 5.23
C GLU A 25 4.88 -22.92 3.96
N LYS A 26 3.76 -22.18 3.91
CA LYS A 26 3.45 -21.30 2.77
C LYS A 26 4.36 -20.07 2.72
N LYS A 27 4.92 -19.64 3.85
CA LYS A 27 5.92 -18.57 3.90
C LYS A 27 7.17 -18.91 3.09
N SER A 28 7.54 -20.18 2.97
CA SER A 28 8.74 -20.61 2.21
C SER A 28 8.59 -20.53 0.68
N ILE A 29 7.37 -20.28 0.18
CA ILE A 29 7.08 -20.19 -1.24
C ILE A 29 7.17 -18.72 -1.67
N TYR A 30 8.33 -18.31 -2.13
CA TYR A 30 8.61 -16.91 -2.49
C TYR A 30 8.25 -16.60 -3.94
N ALA A 31 7.54 -15.50 -4.18
CA ALA A 31 7.31 -14.96 -5.52
C ALA A 31 8.35 -13.89 -5.90
N ALA A 32 8.76 -13.08 -4.91
CA ALA A 32 9.69 -11.98 -5.06
C ALA A 32 10.30 -11.57 -3.72
N TYR A 33 11.37 -10.78 -3.78
CA TYR A 33 12.02 -10.17 -2.63
C TYR A 33 12.18 -8.66 -2.88
N ILE A 34 11.83 -7.85 -1.89
CA ILE A 34 12.01 -6.40 -1.93
C ILE A 34 13.39 -6.10 -1.34
N SER A 35 14.27 -5.48 -2.11
CA SER A 35 15.64 -5.18 -1.70
C SER A 35 15.73 -4.04 -0.69
N ALA A 36 14.90 -3.00 -0.86
CA ALA A 36 14.88 -1.81 -0.02
C ALA A 36 13.53 -1.09 -0.11
N PHE A 37 13.26 -0.24 0.87
CA PHE A 37 12.19 0.75 0.86
C PHE A 37 12.73 2.06 1.40
N GLU A 38 12.09 3.16 1.01
CA GLU A 38 12.39 4.50 1.46
C GLU A 38 11.09 5.27 1.65
N ASP A 39 11.05 6.12 2.67
CA ASP A 39 9.92 6.99 2.93
C ASP A 39 10.07 8.31 2.16
N VAL A 40 9.03 8.69 1.44
CA VAL A 40 8.94 10.02 0.83
C VAL A 40 8.75 11.06 1.94
N PRO A 41 9.44 12.22 1.90
CA PRO A 41 9.23 13.29 2.86
C PRO A 41 7.75 13.67 2.99
N SER A 42 7.22 13.63 4.21
CA SER A 42 5.82 13.95 4.48
C SER A 42 5.50 15.40 4.16
N ASN A 43 4.26 15.67 3.73
CA ASN A 43 3.76 17.01 3.40
C ASN A 43 4.57 17.73 2.30
N ASN A 44 5.21 16.98 1.40
CA ASN A 44 6.00 17.54 0.30
C ASN A 44 5.51 16.99 -1.05
N GLU A 45 4.58 17.72 -1.67
CA GLU A 45 3.96 17.34 -2.96
C GLU A 45 5.01 17.18 -4.07
N LYS A 46 6.02 18.04 -4.13
CA LYS A 46 7.07 17.97 -5.14
C LYS A 46 7.88 16.68 -5.02
N ALA A 47 8.24 16.29 -3.80
CA ALA A 47 8.96 15.04 -3.55
C ALA A 47 8.08 13.82 -3.91
N LEU A 48 6.79 13.87 -3.59
CA LEU A 48 5.84 12.82 -3.94
C LEU A 48 5.67 12.67 -5.46
N LEU A 49 5.53 13.78 -6.19
CA LEU A 49 5.46 13.78 -7.66
C LEU A 49 6.71 13.15 -8.29
N GLN A 50 7.89 13.45 -7.76
CA GLN A 50 9.14 12.84 -8.23
C GLN A 50 9.20 11.34 -7.95
N ALA A 51 8.76 10.91 -6.77
CA ALA A 51 8.73 9.50 -6.40
C ALA A 51 7.75 8.70 -7.29
N VAL A 52 6.53 9.22 -7.49
CA VAL A 52 5.49 8.60 -8.33
C VAL A 52 5.91 8.51 -9.79
N ALA A 53 6.69 9.46 -10.29
CA ALA A 53 7.25 9.41 -11.64
C ALA A 53 8.26 8.26 -11.84
N THR A 54 8.82 7.73 -10.75
CA THR A 54 9.83 6.67 -10.78
C THR A 54 9.24 5.28 -10.53
N GLN A 55 8.33 5.16 -9.54
CA GLN A 55 7.70 3.89 -9.17
C GLN A 55 6.37 4.14 -8.42
N PRO A 56 5.48 3.13 -8.32
CA PRO A 56 4.32 3.21 -7.44
C PRO A 56 4.72 3.51 -5.98
N VAL A 57 4.01 4.43 -5.34
CA VAL A 57 4.25 4.84 -3.95
C VAL A 57 3.05 4.43 -3.10
N SER A 58 3.30 3.78 -1.97
CA SER A 58 2.27 3.49 -0.96
C SER A 58 1.95 4.76 -0.18
N ILE A 59 0.68 5.18 -0.17
CA ILE A 59 0.22 6.37 0.56
C ILE A 59 -0.95 6.03 1.47
N ALA A 60 -1.12 6.81 2.53
CA ALA A 60 -2.32 6.81 3.35
C ALA A 60 -3.24 7.97 2.95
N ILE A 61 -4.54 7.71 2.88
CA ILE A 61 -5.58 8.71 2.66
C ILE A 61 -6.75 8.46 3.61
N LYS A 62 -7.55 9.50 3.84
CA LYS A 62 -8.74 9.41 4.68
C LYS A 62 -9.98 9.09 3.84
N ALA A 63 -10.28 7.80 3.69
CA ALA A 63 -11.30 7.30 2.77
C ALA A 63 -12.69 7.07 3.38
N TYR A 64 -12.98 7.59 4.58
CA TYR A 64 -14.25 7.27 5.28
C TYR A 64 -15.42 8.20 4.97
N SER A 65 -15.18 9.33 4.28
CA SER A 65 -16.22 10.31 3.97
C SER A 65 -17.29 9.72 3.05
N HIS A 66 -18.51 10.24 3.15
CA HIS A 66 -19.62 9.82 2.29
C HIS A 66 -19.28 10.07 0.81
N ASP A 67 -18.73 11.24 0.51
CA ASP A 67 -18.36 11.63 -0.85
C ASP A 67 -17.31 10.70 -1.47
N PHE A 68 -16.34 10.24 -0.67
CA PHE A 68 -15.30 9.31 -1.16
C PHE A 68 -15.84 7.90 -1.39
N LYS A 69 -16.75 7.42 -0.52
CA LYS A 69 -17.39 6.10 -0.68
C LYS A 69 -18.21 5.97 -1.97
N PHE A 70 -18.83 7.05 -2.41
CA PHE A 70 -19.70 7.09 -3.60
C PHE A 70 -19.06 7.85 -4.78
N TYR A 71 -17.77 8.13 -4.72
CA TYR A 71 -17.04 8.76 -5.81
C TYR A 71 -17.01 7.84 -7.05
N THR A 72 -17.24 8.41 -8.23
CA THR A 72 -17.33 7.64 -9.50
C THR A 72 -16.37 8.10 -10.57
N SER A 73 -16.14 9.41 -10.74
CA SER A 73 -15.34 9.95 -11.83
C SER A 73 -14.94 11.41 -11.60
N SER A 74 -14.03 11.91 -12.45
CA SER A 74 -13.46 13.26 -12.46
C SER A 74 -12.29 13.47 -11.49
N VAL A 75 -12.06 14.68 -10.99
CA VAL A 75 -11.04 14.94 -9.96
C VAL A 75 -11.78 15.12 -8.64
N PHE A 76 -11.42 14.34 -7.63
CA PHE A 76 -12.03 14.45 -6.31
C PHE A 76 -11.52 15.70 -5.58
N THR A 77 -12.40 16.63 -5.26
CA THR A 77 -12.08 17.88 -4.55
C THR A 77 -12.87 18.03 -3.24
N GLY A 78 -13.38 16.93 -2.69
CA GLY A 78 -14.14 16.92 -1.45
C GLY A 78 -13.26 17.07 -0.21
N GLU A 79 -13.88 17.46 0.91
CA GLU A 79 -13.21 17.60 2.19
C GLU A 79 -12.65 16.27 2.69
N CYS A 80 -11.32 16.21 2.81
CA CYS A 80 -10.59 15.03 3.29
C CYS A 80 -10.02 15.23 4.70
N GLY A 81 -10.05 16.45 5.27
CA GLY A 81 -9.41 16.78 6.55
C GLY A 81 -7.89 16.48 6.59
N PRO A 82 -7.22 16.76 7.72
CA PRO A 82 -5.81 16.40 7.91
C PRO A 82 -5.65 14.89 8.08
N ILE A 83 -4.48 14.39 7.65
CA ILE A 83 -3.95 13.04 7.83
C ILE A 83 -3.01 13.05 9.05
#